data_AF-A0A9D8FEE0-F1
#
_entry.id   AF-A0A9D8FEE0-F1
#
_cell.length_a   1.000
_cell.length_b   1.000
_cell.length_c   1.000
_cell.angle_alpha   90.00
_cell.angle_beta   90.00
_cell.angle_gamma   90.00
#
_symmetry.space_group_name_H-M   'P 1'
#
loop_
_entity.id
_entity.type
_entity.pdbx_description
1 polymer ?
#
loop_
_entity_poly.entity_id
_entity_poly.type
_entity_poly.pdbx_seq_one_letter_code
_entity_poly.pdbx_strand_id
1 'polypeptide(L)'
;MTNENRGLQKAKRNKKDEFYTQLVDIERELRHYRSHFKGMVVYCNCDDPYVSAFFEYFTKNFEFLGLNGLITTCYRSKQMNLFSQNDSEQAIKLEYTGGAPNSL
;
A
#
# COMPACT_ATOMS: atom_id res chain seq x y z
N MET A 1 5.06 -45.28 -18.68
CA MET A 1 5.55 -44.48 -17.53
C MET A 1 4.90 -43.11 -17.59
N THR A 2 3.83 -42.90 -16.83
CA THR A 2 3.12 -41.62 -16.77
C THR A 2 3.96 -40.61 -16.00
N ASN A 3 4.42 -39.57 -16.70
CA ASN A 3 5.19 -38.47 -16.15
C ASN A 3 4.29 -37.65 -15.21
N GLU A 4 4.36 -37.92 -13.90
CA GLU A 4 3.54 -37.24 -12.89
C GLU A 4 4.02 -35.81 -12.63
N ASN A 5 3.84 -34.93 -13.62
CA ASN A 5 4.05 -33.49 -13.52
C ASN A 5 2.94 -32.77 -12.72
N ARG A 6 2.17 -33.48 -11.88
CA ARG A 6 1.05 -32.90 -11.11
C ARG A 6 1.54 -31.82 -10.14
N GLY A 7 2.71 -32.00 -9.53
CA GLY A 7 3.33 -31.00 -8.65
C GLY A 7 3.71 -29.71 -9.39
N LEU A 8 4.34 -29.84 -10.57
CA LEU A 8 4.74 -28.71 -11.42
C LEU A 8 3.52 -27.96 -11.99
N GLN A 9 2.48 -28.69 -12.40
CA GLN A 9 1.22 -28.08 -12.88
C GLN A 9 0.43 -27.40 -11.74
N LYS A 10 0.47 -27.95 -10.52
CA LYS A 10 -0.13 -27.33 -9.33
C LYS A 10 0.63 -26.08 -8.89
N ALA A 11 1.95 -26.09 -8.94
CA ALA A 11 2.78 -24.90 -8.70
C ALA A 11 2.52 -23.81 -9.75
N LYS A 12 2.38 -24.18 -11.03
CA LYS A 12 2.02 -23.27 -12.13
C LYS A 12 0.60 -22.68 -11.98
N ARG A 13 -0.37 -23.45 -11.48
CA ARG A 13 -1.72 -22.97 -11.12
C ARG A 13 -1.74 -22.11 -9.85
N ASN A 14 -0.81 -22.36 -8.94
CA ASN A 14 -0.58 -21.56 -7.73
C ASN A 14 0.29 -20.32 -8.00
N LYS A 15 0.48 -19.91 -9.27
CA LYS A 15 0.71 -18.50 -9.66
C LYS A 15 -0.50 -17.63 -9.24
N LYS A 16 -0.88 -17.67 -7.96
CA LYS A 16 -1.44 -16.48 -7.31
C LYS A 16 -0.24 -15.56 -7.11
N ASP A 17 0.19 -14.97 -8.24
CA ASP A 17 1.32 -14.06 -8.41
C ASP A 17 0.98 -12.69 -7.81
N GLU A 18 0.61 -12.70 -6.54
CA GLU A 18 0.35 -11.50 -5.79
C GLU A 18 1.11 -11.64 -4.48
N PHE A 19 2.43 -11.51 -4.56
CA PHE A 19 3.32 -11.32 -3.41
C PHE A 19 3.09 -9.91 -2.82
N TYR A 20 1.83 -9.56 -2.57
CA TYR A 20 1.48 -8.32 -1.90
C TYR A 20 1.66 -8.49 -0.41
N THR A 21 2.28 -7.50 0.21
CA THR A 21 2.42 -7.43 1.65
C THR A 21 1.03 -7.30 2.26
N GLN A 22 0.67 -8.22 3.16
CA GLN A 22 -0.62 -8.15 3.84
C GLN A 22 -0.57 -7.10 4.94
N LEU A 23 -1.71 -6.49 5.24
CA LEU A 23 -1.82 -5.52 6.34
C LEU A 23 -1.30 -6.09 7.66
N VAL A 24 -1.59 -7.37 7.95
CA VAL A 24 -1.10 -8.06 9.16
C VAL A 24 0.43 -8.15 9.22
N ASP A 25 1.09 -8.32 8.08
CA ASP A 25 2.55 -8.39 8.02
C ASP A 25 3.15 -6.99 8.26
N ILE A 26 2.54 -5.95 7.68
CA ILE A 26 2.90 -4.55 7.91
C ILE A 26 2.76 -4.19 9.39
N GLU A 27 1.63 -4.51 10.01
CA GLU A 27 1.37 -4.23 11.43
C GLU A 27 2.35 -4.94 12.36
N ARG A 28 2.75 -6.18 12.01
CA ARG A 28 3.70 -6.97 12.76
C ARG A 28 5.11 -6.41 12.67
N GLU A 29 5.51 -5.87 11.52
CA GLU A 29 6.83 -5.27 11.35
C GLU A 29 6.89 -3.85 11.92
N LEU A 30 5.95 -2.99 11.53
CA LEU A 30 6.01 -1.56 11.83
C LEU A 30 5.79 -1.23 13.30
N ARG A 31 5.23 -2.14 14.11
CA ARG A 31 5.17 -1.98 15.57
C ARG A 31 6.55 -1.80 16.21
N HIS A 32 7.61 -2.34 15.62
CA HIS A 32 8.97 -2.24 16.14
C HIS A 32 9.58 -0.85 15.91
N TYR A 33 9.04 -0.07 14.97
CA TYR A 33 9.57 1.23 14.58
C TYR A 33 8.70 2.40 15.02
N ARG A 34 7.63 2.17 15.81
CA ARG A 34 6.66 3.20 16.22
C ARG A 34 7.28 4.52 16.67
N SER A 35 8.30 4.46 17.53
CA SER A 35 8.99 5.66 18.05
C SER A 35 9.71 6.47 16.95
N HIS A 36 10.11 5.83 15.86
CA HIS A 36 10.82 6.46 14.75
C HIS A 36 9.88 7.24 13.83
N PHE A 37 8.57 7.02 13.91
CA PHE A 37 7.60 7.73 13.06
C PHE A 37 7.16 9.08 13.64
N LYS A 38 7.38 9.32 14.94
CA LYS A 38 6.92 10.55 15.59
C LYS A 38 7.60 11.79 14.98
N GLY A 39 6.79 12.73 14.48
CA GLY A 39 7.23 13.95 13.84
C GLY A 39 7.78 13.76 12.42
N MET A 40 7.75 12.54 11.88
CA MET A 40 8.29 12.25 10.57
C MET A 40 7.27 12.41 9.46
N VAL A 41 7.78 12.63 8.25
CA VAL A 41 7.00 12.56 7.01
C VAL A 41 7.30 11.22 6.34
N VAL A 42 6.27 10.43 6.06
CA VAL A 42 6.39 9.14 5.37
C VAL A 42 6.05 9.31 3.89
N TYR A 43 6.88 8.73 3.03
CA TYR A 43 6.59 8.61 1.60
C TYR A 43 6.10 7.18 1.28
N CYS A 44 4.89 7.03 0.76
CA CYS A 44 4.40 5.80 0.15
C CYS A 44 4.39 5.91 -1.37
N ASN A 45 5.26 5.16 -2.04
CA ASN A 45 4.95 4.79 -3.42
C ASN A 45 3.87 3.71 -3.39
N CYS A 46 2.77 3.94 -4.08
CA CYS A 46 1.58 3.12 -3.98
C CYS A 46 0.97 3.04 -5.40
N ASP A 47 0.90 1.89 -6.06
CA ASP A 47 0.39 1.82 -7.44
C ASP A 47 -1.07 2.30 -7.54
N ASP A 48 -1.91 1.84 -6.61
CA ASP A 48 -3.27 2.33 -6.40
C ASP A 48 -3.53 2.50 -4.88
N PRO A 49 -3.89 3.71 -4.41
CA PRO A 49 -4.13 3.98 -3.00
C PRO A 49 -5.36 3.25 -2.45
N TYR A 50 -6.33 2.84 -3.28
CA TYR A 50 -7.52 2.11 -2.83
C TYR A 50 -7.25 0.66 -2.42
N VAL A 51 -6.15 0.08 -2.91
CA VAL A 51 -5.78 -1.32 -2.65
C VAL A 51 -4.48 -1.48 -1.88
N SER A 52 -3.75 -0.38 -1.63
CA SER A 52 -2.46 -0.43 -0.94
C SER A 52 -2.62 -0.61 0.57
N ALA A 53 -2.17 -1.76 1.08
CA ALA A 53 -2.14 -2.06 2.51
C ALA A 53 -1.22 -1.10 3.29
N PHE A 54 -0.16 -0.56 2.67
CA PHE A 54 0.69 0.45 3.30
C PHE A 54 -0.04 1.79 3.44
N PHE A 55 -0.73 2.22 2.39
CA PHE A 55 -1.54 3.44 2.44
C PHE A 55 -2.62 3.32 3.52
N GLU A 56 -3.33 2.19 3.54
CA GLU A 56 -4.34 1.90 4.56
C GLU A 56 -3.74 1.93 5.98
N TYR A 57 -2.58 1.30 6.21
CA TYR A 57 -1.93 1.31 7.51
C TYR A 57 -1.56 2.73 7.97
N PHE A 58 -0.85 3.50 7.14
CA PHE A 58 -0.35 4.82 7.55
C PHE A 58 -1.45 5.85 7.69
N THR A 59 -2.50 5.80 6.87
CA THR A 59 -3.66 6.69 7.02
C THR A 59 -4.44 6.38 8.29
N LYS A 60 -4.75 5.11 8.56
CA LYS A 60 -5.47 4.70 9.78
C LYS A 60 -4.69 4.98 11.06
N ASN A 61 -3.37 4.86 11.02
CA ASN A 61 -2.50 5.05 12.18
C ASN A 61 -1.80 6.41 12.19
N PHE A 62 -2.24 7.38 11.37
CA PHE A 62 -1.52 8.63 11.18
C PHE A 62 -1.26 9.39 12.49
N GLU A 63 -2.33 9.64 13.25
CA GLU A 63 -2.26 10.31 14.55
C GLU A 63 -1.60 9.43 15.61
N PHE A 64 -1.90 8.12 15.59
CA PHE A 64 -1.34 7.15 16.53
C PHE A 64 0.18 7.04 16.43
N LEU A 65 0.73 7.11 15.21
CA LEU A 65 2.17 7.14 14.95
C LEU A 65 2.78 8.53 15.17
N GLY A 66 1.95 9.57 15.31
CA GLY A 66 2.39 10.96 15.47
C GLY A 66 3.08 11.49 14.22
N LEU A 67 2.64 11.09 13.03
CA LEU A 67 3.22 11.54 11.76
C LEU A 67 2.96 13.04 11.55
N ASN A 68 3.97 13.72 10.99
CA ASN A 68 3.84 15.12 10.55
C ASN A 68 3.25 15.18 9.12
N GLY A 69 3.49 14.15 8.31
CA GLY A 69 2.93 14.07 6.97
C GLY A 69 3.00 12.67 6.36
N LEU A 70 2.14 12.42 5.39
CA LEU A 70 2.10 11.23 4.55
C LEU A 70 1.98 11.68 3.10
N ILE A 71 3.01 11.41 2.31
CA ILE A 71 3.06 11.72 0.88
C ILE A 71 2.89 10.40 0.14
N THR A 72 1.87 10.30 -0.71
CA THR A 72 1.60 9.11 -1.51
C THR A 72 1.64 9.43 -3.00
N THR A 73 2.37 8.65 -3.78
CA THR A 73 2.38 8.77 -5.25
C THR A 73 1.75 7.53 -5.87
N CYS A 74 0.82 7.73 -6.81
CA CYS A 74 0.11 6.65 -7.49
C CYS A 74 -0.16 6.92 -8.96
N TYR A 75 -0.31 5.86 -9.76
CA TYR A 75 -0.63 5.96 -11.18
C TYR A 75 -2.15 5.80 -11.36
N ARG A 76 -2.88 6.91 -11.41
CA ARG A 76 -4.35 6.87 -11.53
C ARG A 76 -4.76 6.64 -12.98
N SER A 77 -5.49 5.57 -13.26
CA SER A 77 -6.26 5.47 -14.52
C SER A 77 -7.32 6.57 -14.57
N LYS A 78 -7.45 7.27 -15.70
CA LYS A 78 -8.36 8.42 -15.88
C LYS A 78 -9.84 8.12 -15.62
N GLN A 79 -10.23 6.85 -15.47
CA GLN A 79 -11.61 6.44 -15.20
C GLN A 79 -11.79 5.97 -13.75
N MET A 80 -12.87 6.43 -13.12
CA MET A 80 -13.31 6.07 -11.78
C MET A 80 -13.97 4.67 -11.78
N ASN A 81 -13.26 3.66 -12.27
CA ASN A 81 -13.70 2.26 -12.22
C ASN A 81 -12.91 1.51 -11.13
N LEU A 82 -13.56 0.50 -10.56
CA LEU A 82 -13.20 -0.23 -9.32
C LEU A 82 -11.81 -0.89 -9.30
N PHE A 83 -11.07 -0.84 -10.40
CA PHE A 83 -9.72 -1.36 -10.56
C PHE A 83 -8.90 -0.40 -11.43
N SER A 84 -7.78 0.10 -10.92
CA SER A 84 -6.83 0.89 -11.73
C SER A 84 -6.25 0.01 -12.83
N GLN A 85 -6.52 0.36 -14.09
CA GLN A 85 -5.92 -0.32 -15.24
C GLN A 85 -4.46 0.10 -15.48
N ASN A 86 -3.87 0.97 -14.64
CA ASN A 86 -2.51 1.51 -14.79
C ASN A 86 -2.22 2.13 -16.18
N ASP A 87 -3.25 2.53 -16.93
CA ASP A 87 -3.15 3.00 -18.32
C ASP A 87 -2.85 4.51 -18.46
N SER A 88 -2.54 5.20 -17.36
CA SER A 88 -2.22 6.63 -17.37
C SER A 88 -0.73 6.83 -17.13
N GLU A 89 -0.04 7.44 -18.10
CA GLU A 89 1.36 7.85 -17.97
C GLU A 89 1.58 8.99 -16.95
N GLN A 90 0.50 9.53 -16.35
CA GLN A 90 0.56 10.62 -15.39
C GLN A 90 0.41 10.12 -13.94
N ALA A 91 1.46 10.31 -13.15
CA ALA A 91 1.44 10.06 -11.71
C ALA A 91 0.68 11.17 -10.96
N ILE A 92 -0.08 10.78 -9.94
CA ILE A 92 -0.75 11.67 -8.99
C ILE A 92 0.01 11.61 -7.67
N LYS A 93 0.14 12.78 -7.03
CA LYS A 93 0.65 12.92 -5.67
C LYS A 93 -0.50 13.31 -4.75
N LEU A 94 -0.73 12.52 -3.71
CA LEU A 94 -1.62 12.79 -2.60
C LEU A 94 -0.78 13.16 -1.39
N GLU A 95 -1.09 14.27 -0.74
CA GLU A 95 -0.38 14.73 0.45
C GLU A 95 -1.37 14.87 1.59
N TYR A 96 -1.07 14.24 2.72
CA TYR A 96 -1.79 14.39 3.96
C TYR A 96 -0.85 14.99 5.00
N THR A 97 -1.17 16.17 5.52
CA THR A 97 -0.37 16.86 6.53
C THR A 97 -1.11 16.86 7.86
N GLY A 98 -0.40 16.48 8.93
CA GLY A 98 -0.91 16.58 10.29
C GLY A 98 -0.78 18.03 10.76
N GLY A 99 -1.90 18.65 11.15
CA GLY A 99 -1.88 20.02 11.69
C GLY A 99 -2.45 21.11 10.80
N ALA A 100 -3.53 20.84 10.06
CA ALA A 100 -4.45 21.93 9.76
C ALA A 100 -5.04 22.43 11.10
N PRO A 101 -4.95 23.72 11.46
CA PRO A 101 -5.54 24.25 12.69
C PRO A 101 -7.08 24.21 12.73
N ASN A 102 -7.75 23.46 11.85
CA ASN A 102 -9.20 23.27 11.79
C ASN A 102 -9.56 21.90 11.20
N SER A 103 -9.33 20.83 11.95
CA SER A 103 -9.99 19.54 11.68
C SER A 103 -10.87 19.19 12.87
N LEU A 104 -12.07 19.80 12.84
CA LEU A 104 -13.30 19.27 13.45
C LEU A 104 -14.02 18.44 12.40
#